data_AF-A0A845M9V8-F1
#
_entry.id   AF-A0A845M9V8-F1
#
_cell.length_a   1.000
_cell.length_b   1.000
_cell.length_c   1.000
_cell.angle_alpha   90.00
_cell.angle_beta   90.00
_cell.angle_gamma   90.00
#
_symmetry.space_group_name_H-M   'P 1'
#
loop_
_entity.id
_entity.type
_entity.pdbx_description
1 polymer ?
#
loop_
_entity_poly.entity_id
_entity_poly.type
_entity_poly.pdbx_seq_one_letter_code
_entity_poly.pdbx_strand_id
1 'polypeptide(L)'
;MTDSHIEQNEGLAARIVGNRAWDDLFRWVLLMAVLCLGAVILWDYGFLDYLIENDISGISTLIIIVFGVGSLYCLWFLFDLSREMSALAEVTEGLETGGITSMDAALAKLGPNRRVRRVVEDLERMRRASGDGSPDTLLSAFSSSCRSPVRLGVFVSDTLYKLGLLGTVIGFILMLVSMRDLGEFDVETMRSALQSMTGGMAVALLTTITGLSAGVLLRMQFNILDNLVLKIVQHLVRFSEVILPSAMAKD
;
A
#
# COMPACT_ATOMS: atom_id res chain seq x y z
N MET A 1 -6.92 11.36 -39.12
CA MET A 1 -7.71 10.60 -38.11
C MET A 1 -6.83 10.08 -36.97
N THR A 2 -5.66 10.71 -36.74
CA THR A 2 -4.61 10.23 -35.82
C THR A 2 -4.27 11.26 -34.74
N ASP A 3 -4.70 12.52 -34.89
CA ASP A 3 -4.36 13.62 -33.97
C ASP A 3 -5.29 13.72 -32.75
N SER A 4 -6.53 13.21 -32.82
CA SER A 4 -7.50 13.30 -31.70
C SER A 4 -7.17 12.40 -30.50
N HIS A 5 -6.27 11.42 -30.66
CA HIS A 5 -5.84 10.53 -29.59
C HIS A 5 -4.63 11.05 -28.81
N ILE A 6 -3.87 11.99 -29.38
CA ILE A 6 -2.67 12.58 -28.73
C ILE A 6 -3.09 13.75 -27.82
N GLU A 7 -4.02 14.60 -28.26
CA GLU A 7 -4.56 15.72 -27.46
C GLU A 7 -5.30 15.27 -26.18
N GLN A 8 -6.01 14.14 -26.22
CA GLN A 8 -6.67 13.60 -25.02
C GLN A 8 -5.66 13.10 -23.97
N ASN A 9 -4.50 12.62 -24.40
CA ASN A 9 -3.50 12.04 -23.50
C ASN A 9 -2.64 13.11 -22.81
N GLU A 10 -2.36 14.23 -23.50
CA GLU A 10 -1.72 15.41 -22.90
C GLU A 10 -2.62 16.08 -21.84
N GLY A 11 -3.93 16.14 -22.08
CA GLY A 11 -4.89 16.64 -21.10
C GLY A 11 -5.00 15.77 -19.86
N LEU A 12 -4.89 14.44 -19.99
CA LEU A 12 -4.92 13.51 -18.87
C LEU A 12 -3.64 13.64 -18.02
N ALA A 13 -2.46 13.62 -18.65
CA ALA A 13 -1.18 13.77 -17.96
C ALA A 13 -1.09 15.14 -17.25
N ALA A 14 -1.52 16.22 -17.89
CA ALA A 14 -1.56 17.55 -17.28
C ALA A 14 -2.56 17.64 -16.11
N ARG A 15 -3.74 17.01 -16.22
CA ARG A 15 -4.72 16.93 -15.11
C ARG A 15 -4.22 16.08 -13.94
N ILE A 16 -3.44 15.04 -14.21
CA ILE A 16 -2.83 14.18 -13.19
C ILE A 16 -1.69 14.93 -12.48
N VAL A 17 -0.85 15.65 -13.21
CA VAL A 17 0.31 16.39 -12.65
C VAL A 17 -0.11 17.69 -11.95
N GLY A 18 -1.22 18.33 -12.35
CA GLY A 18 -1.74 19.53 -11.71
C GLY A 18 -2.62 19.28 -10.48
N ASN A 19 -3.09 18.05 -10.26
CA ASN A 19 -4.00 17.71 -9.18
C ASN A 19 -3.25 17.01 -8.04
N ARG A 20 -3.18 17.66 -6.86
CA ARG A 20 -2.53 17.12 -5.64
C ARG A 20 -3.07 15.75 -5.21
N ALA A 21 -4.21 15.31 -5.76
CA ALA A 21 -4.77 13.98 -5.54
C ALA A 21 -3.87 12.82 -5.98
N TRP A 22 -2.94 13.05 -6.93
CA TRP A 22 -2.07 12.00 -7.47
C TRP A 22 -0.64 12.02 -6.92
N ASP A 23 -0.29 13.01 -6.10
CA ASP A 23 1.07 13.17 -5.55
C ASP A 23 1.56 11.91 -4.81
N ASP A 24 0.69 11.28 -4.02
CA ASP A 24 1.05 10.08 -3.26
C ASP A 24 1.22 8.85 -4.17
N LEU A 25 0.46 8.75 -5.27
CA LEU A 25 0.67 7.72 -6.29
C LEU A 25 2.04 7.89 -6.94
N PHE A 26 2.41 9.12 -7.33
CA PHE A 26 3.73 9.38 -7.92
C PHE A 26 4.87 9.05 -6.96
N ARG A 27 4.75 9.42 -5.68
CA ARG A 27 5.73 9.04 -4.64
C ARG A 27 5.87 7.53 -4.51
N TRP A 28 4.76 6.80 -4.57
CA TRP A 28 4.77 5.33 -4.53
C TRP A 28 5.40 4.73 -5.79
N VAL A 29 5.09 5.25 -6.98
CA VAL A 29 5.68 4.80 -8.25
C VAL A 29 7.19 5.06 -8.27
N LEU A 30 7.64 6.22 -7.78
CA LEU A 30 9.05 6.54 -7.66
C LEU A 30 9.76 5.56 -6.72
N LEU A 31 9.16 5.28 -5.54
CA LEU A 31 9.67 4.28 -4.63
C LEU A 31 9.79 2.92 -5.32
N MET A 32 8.75 2.50 -6.04
CA MET A 32 8.77 1.22 -6.75
C MET A 32 9.78 1.16 -7.89
N ALA A 33 9.99 2.24 -8.62
CA ALA A 33 11.02 2.30 -9.65
C ALA A 33 12.41 2.02 -9.05
N VAL A 34 12.72 2.61 -7.89
CA VAL A 34 13.96 2.36 -7.16
C VAL A 34 14.03 0.91 -6.67
N LEU A 35 12.93 0.35 -6.16
CA LEU A 35 12.89 -1.04 -5.70
C LEU A 35 13.05 -2.04 -6.84
N CYS A 36 12.41 -1.82 -7.99
CA CYS A 36 12.57 -2.64 -9.17
C CYS A 36 14.01 -2.56 -9.69
N LEU A 37 14.62 -1.38 -9.71
CA LEU A 37 16.04 -1.23 -10.09
C LEU A 37 16.94 -2.01 -9.13
N GLY A 38 16.71 -1.91 -7.82
CA GLY A 38 17.43 -2.72 -6.83
C GLY A 38 17.23 -4.22 -7.06
N ALA A 39 16.00 -4.67 -7.31
CA ALA A 39 15.70 -6.07 -7.58
C ALA A 39 16.38 -6.60 -8.86
N VAL A 40 16.45 -5.78 -9.92
CA VAL A 40 17.17 -6.13 -11.16
C VAL A 40 18.67 -6.26 -10.88
N ILE A 41 19.26 -5.38 -10.08
CA ILE A 41 20.67 -5.50 -9.68
C ILE A 41 20.88 -6.79 -8.88
N LEU A 42 20.03 -7.08 -7.89
CA LEU A 42 20.15 -8.32 -7.10
C LEU A 42 20.00 -9.58 -7.96
N TRP A 43 19.16 -9.53 -9.00
CA TRP A 43 19.06 -10.60 -9.99
C TRP A 43 20.37 -10.75 -10.76
N ASP A 44 20.90 -9.67 -11.34
CA ASP A 44 22.09 -9.69 -12.20
C ASP A 44 23.34 -10.23 -11.46
N TYR A 45 23.48 -9.92 -10.17
CA TYR A 45 24.52 -10.49 -9.32
C TYR A 45 24.28 -11.94 -8.86
N GLY A 46 23.17 -12.57 -9.26
CA GLY A 46 22.80 -13.94 -8.90
C GLY A 46 22.38 -14.12 -7.44
N PHE A 47 22.08 -13.02 -6.72
CA PHE A 47 21.75 -13.09 -5.30
C PHE A 47 20.39 -13.76 -5.06
N LEU A 48 19.43 -13.56 -5.96
CA LEU A 48 18.11 -14.20 -5.87
C LEU A 48 18.19 -15.72 -6.03
N ASP A 49 18.96 -16.19 -7.01
CA ASP A 49 19.18 -17.62 -7.23
C ASP A 49 19.92 -18.22 -6.03
N TYR A 50 20.98 -17.56 -5.55
CA TYR A 50 21.71 -17.96 -4.35
C TYR A 50 20.79 -18.04 -3.12
N LEU A 51 19.90 -17.07 -2.93
CA LEU A 51 18.93 -17.07 -1.84
C LEU A 51 17.99 -18.28 -1.91
N ILE A 52 17.46 -18.58 -3.09
CA ILE A 52 16.47 -19.66 -3.28
C ILE A 52 17.13 -21.03 -3.16
N GLU A 53 18.31 -21.22 -3.74
CA GLU A 53 19.04 -22.49 -3.68
C GLU A 53 19.49 -22.84 -2.27
N ASN A 54 19.88 -21.84 -1.47
CA ASN A 54 20.35 -22.05 -0.11
C ASN A 54 19.21 -22.07 0.93
N ASP A 55 18.02 -21.57 0.61
CA ASP A 55 16.89 -21.52 1.55
C ASP A 55 16.11 -22.84 1.60
N ILE A 56 16.65 -23.81 2.35
CA ILE A 56 15.99 -25.08 2.66
C ILE A 56 14.65 -24.86 3.40
N SER A 57 14.51 -23.76 4.16
CA SER A 57 13.31 -23.48 4.94
C SER A 57 12.12 -23.02 4.08
N GLY A 58 12.39 -22.49 2.89
CA GLY A 58 11.39 -21.90 1.99
C GLY A 58 10.78 -20.57 2.47
N ILE A 59 11.26 -20.01 3.58
CA ILE A 59 10.70 -18.81 4.20
C ILE A 59 11.03 -17.56 3.38
N SER A 60 12.22 -17.47 2.79
CA SER A 60 12.64 -16.34 1.95
C SER A 60 11.76 -16.23 0.71
N THR A 61 11.46 -17.35 0.07
CA THR A 61 10.52 -17.40 -1.06
C THR A 61 9.11 -16.95 -0.66
N LEU A 62 8.63 -17.40 0.51
CA LEU A 62 7.34 -16.95 1.06
C LEU A 62 7.34 -15.43 1.31
N ILE A 63 8.42 -14.89 1.88
CA ILE A 63 8.58 -13.45 2.14
C ILE A 63 8.50 -12.67 0.82
N ILE A 64 9.20 -13.10 -0.23
CA ILE A 64 9.19 -12.44 -1.54
C ILE A 64 7.77 -12.46 -2.15
N ILE A 65 7.07 -13.58 -2.08
CA ILE A 65 5.69 -13.70 -2.59
C ILE A 65 4.75 -12.74 -1.84
N VAL A 66 4.79 -12.77 -0.49
CA VAL A 66 3.95 -11.91 0.34
C VAL A 66 4.27 -10.43 0.11
N PHE A 67 5.55 -10.08 -0.07
CA PHE A 67 5.99 -8.73 -0.42
C PHE A 67 5.41 -8.28 -1.77
N GLY A 68 5.49 -9.14 -2.80
CA GLY A 68 4.94 -8.85 -4.13
C GLY A 68 3.42 -8.67 -4.11
N VAL A 69 2.70 -9.59 -3.48
CA VAL A 69 1.23 -9.51 -3.33
C VAL A 69 0.81 -8.28 -2.53
N GLY A 70 1.49 -8.00 -1.41
CA GLY A 70 1.23 -6.82 -0.60
C GLY A 70 1.49 -5.51 -1.35
N SER A 71 2.53 -5.49 -2.18
CA SER A 71 2.86 -4.35 -3.03
C SER A 71 1.80 -4.11 -4.11
N LEU A 72 1.33 -5.17 -4.77
CA LEU A 72 0.23 -5.09 -5.74
C LEU A 72 -1.08 -4.66 -5.08
N TYR A 73 -1.37 -5.16 -3.88
CA TYR A 73 -2.54 -4.75 -3.11
C TYR A 73 -2.48 -3.27 -2.75
N CYS A 74 -1.30 -2.78 -2.31
CA CYS A 74 -1.08 -1.36 -2.05
C CYS A 74 -1.30 -0.51 -3.30
N LEU A 75 -0.77 -0.92 -4.47
CA LEU A 75 -0.98 -0.21 -5.73
C LEU A 75 -2.46 -0.11 -6.11
N TRP A 76 -3.16 -1.24 -6.09
CA TRP A 76 -4.57 -1.30 -6.44
C TRP A 76 -5.39 -0.37 -5.56
N PHE A 77 -5.17 -0.41 -4.25
CA PHE A 77 -5.92 0.42 -3.31
C PHE A 77 -5.53 1.90 -3.40
N LEU A 78 -4.25 2.22 -3.62
CA LEU A 78 -3.76 3.59 -3.81
C LEU A 78 -4.38 4.23 -5.06
N PHE A 79 -4.47 3.48 -6.15
CA PHE A 79 -5.11 3.93 -7.38
C PHE A 79 -6.62 4.19 -7.19
N ASP A 80 -7.31 3.24 -6.56
CA ASP A 80 -8.74 3.34 -6.25
C ASP A 80 -9.04 4.56 -5.36
N LEU A 81 -8.23 4.77 -4.32
CA LEU A 81 -8.41 5.87 -3.38
C LEU A 81 -8.00 7.23 -3.96
N SER A 82 -6.99 7.27 -4.83
CA SER A 82 -6.60 8.50 -5.54
C SER A 82 -7.71 8.96 -6.50
N ARG A 83 -8.39 8.03 -7.16
CA ARG A 83 -9.59 8.34 -7.98
C ARG A 83 -10.72 8.93 -7.15
N GLU A 84 -10.93 8.43 -5.93
CA GLU A 84 -11.92 8.97 -4.99
C GLU A 84 -11.54 10.40 -4.55
N MET A 85 -10.27 10.63 -4.20
CA MET A 85 -9.77 11.96 -3.85
C MET A 85 -9.94 12.96 -4.98
N SER A 86 -9.58 12.58 -6.21
CA SER A 86 -9.71 13.43 -7.39
C SER A 86 -11.17 13.80 -7.65
N ALA A 87 -12.10 12.86 -7.51
CA ALA A 87 -13.53 13.13 -7.71
C ALA A 87 -14.10 14.05 -6.62
N LEU A 88 -13.71 13.85 -5.36
CA LEU A 88 -14.09 14.74 -4.26
C LEU A 88 -13.58 16.16 -4.49
N ALA A 89 -12.31 16.30 -4.89
CA ALA A 89 -11.67 17.58 -5.15
C ALA A 89 -12.35 18.35 -6.29
N GLU A 90 -12.63 17.69 -7.42
CA GLU A 90 -13.30 18.32 -8.57
C GLU A 90 -14.74 18.80 -8.28
N VAL A 91 -15.43 18.14 -7.36
CA VAL A 91 -16.79 18.51 -6.95
C VAL A 91 -16.76 19.65 -5.94
N THR A 92 -15.85 19.55 -4.97
CA THR A 92 -15.55 20.59 -3.97
C THR A 92 -15.22 21.91 -4.68
N GLU A 93 -14.26 21.89 -5.61
CA GLU A 93 -13.85 23.07 -6.37
C GLU A 93 -14.96 23.59 -7.28
N GLY A 94 -15.74 22.70 -7.90
CA GLY A 94 -16.89 23.08 -8.73
C GLY A 94 -17.97 23.82 -7.95
N LEU A 95 -18.25 23.41 -6.71
CA LEU A 95 -19.22 24.09 -5.83
C LEU A 95 -18.67 25.43 -5.31
N GLU A 96 -17.38 25.51 -4.99
CA GLU A 96 -16.73 26.75 -4.55
C GLU A 96 -16.69 27.82 -5.65
N THR A 97 -16.36 27.42 -6.89
CA THR A 97 -16.27 28.32 -8.05
C THR A 97 -17.63 28.62 -8.70
N GLY A 98 -18.70 27.95 -8.26
CA GLY A 98 -20.04 28.07 -8.84
C GLY A 98 -20.23 27.37 -10.19
N GLY A 99 -19.25 26.57 -10.64
CA GLY A 99 -19.38 25.72 -11.83
C GLY A 99 -20.34 24.53 -11.63
N ILE A 100 -20.64 24.18 -10.36
CA ILE A 100 -21.70 23.25 -9.97
C ILE A 100 -22.71 24.04 -9.15
N THR A 101 -23.96 24.08 -9.60
CA THR A 101 -24.98 24.96 -9.04
C THR A 101 -25.79 24.32 -7.92
N SER A 102 -25.88 22.99 -7.87
CA SER A 102 -26.68 22.27 -6.88
C SER A 102 -25.99 21.00 -6.39
N MET A 103 -26.44 20.50 -5.23
CA MET A 103 -25.93 19.23 -4.69
C MET A 103 -26.30 18.04 -5.60
N ASP A 104 -27.45 18.07 -6.26
CA ASP A 104 -27.86 17.03 -7.22
C ASP A 104 -26.88 16.94 -8.41
N ALA A 105 -26.37 18.08 -8.90
CA ALA A 105 -25.37 18.12 -9.95
C ALA A 105 -24.00 17.61 -9.47
N ALA A 106 -23.64 17.86 -8.20
CA ALA A 106 -22.45 17.30 -7.57
C ALA A 106 -22.51 15.76 -7.49
N LEU A 107 -23.65 15.21 -7.05
CA LEU A 107 -23.89 13.77 -6.96
C LEU A 107 -23.87 13.07 -8.33
N ALA A 108 -24.44 13.73 -9.35
CA ALA A 108 -24.38 13.25 -10.73
C ALA A 108 -22.93 13.13 -11.24
N LYS A 109 -22.09 14.13 -10.93
CA LYS A 109 -20.67 14.16 -11.34
C LYS A 109 -19.81 13.12 -10.62
N LEU A 110 -20.12 12.80 -9.35
CA LEU A 110 -19.43 11.75 -8.60
C LEU A 110 -19.65 10.35 -9.21
N GLY A 111 -20.81 10.10 -9.81
CA GLY A 111 -21.16 8.80 -10.41
C GLY A 111 -21.53 7.73 -9.37
N PRO A 112 -22.40 6.76 -9.73
CA PRO A 112 -23.16 5.95 -8.77
C PRO A 112 -22.35 4.96 -7.93
N ASN A 113 -21.18 4.53 -8.39
CA ASN A 113 -20.43 3.45 -7.75
C ASN A 113 -19.30 3.91 -6.82
N ARG A 114 -19.19 5.21 -6.54
CA ARG A 114 -18.09 5.76 -5.72
C ARG A 114 -18.43 5.72 -4.23
N ARG A 115 -17.43 5.41 -3.40
CA ARG A 115 -17.56 5.42 -1.93
C ARG A 115 -17.78 6.83 -1.41
N VAL A 116 -17.07 7.81 -1.98
CA VAL A 116 -17.22 9.22 -1.60
C VAL A 116 -18.64 9.70 -1.87
N ARG A 117 -19.26 9.28 -2.99
CA ARG A 117 -20.65 9.62 -3.30
C ARG A 117 -21.59 9.21 -2.18
N ARG A 118 -21.50 7.96 -1.72
CA ARG A 118 -22.37 7.44 -0.65
C ARG A 118 -22.28 8.31 0.60
N VAL A 119 -21.07 8.70 1.00
CA VAL A 119 -20.89 9.54 2.20
C VAL A 119 -21.43 10.95 1.97
N VAL A 120 -21.24 11.53 0.79
CA VAL A 120 -21.83 12.84 0.44
C VAL A 120 -23.36 12.78 0.46
N GLU A 121 -23.97 11.73 -0.09
CA GLU A 121 -25.42 11.50 -0.04
C GLU A 121 -25.93 11.34 1.40
N ASP A 122 -25.23 10.55 2.23
CA ASP A 122 -25.61 10.34 3.63
C ASP A 122 -25.49 11.65 4.44
N LEU A 123 -24.46 12.46 4.19
CA LEU A 123 -24.28 13.77 4.81
C LEU A 123 -25.38 14.75 4.40
N GLU A 124 -25.74 14.77 3.11
CA GLU A 124 -26.84 15.61 2.61
C GLU A 124 -28.19 15.20 3.22
N ARG A 125 -28.50 13.89 3.23
CA ARG A 125 -29.74 13.37 3.83
C ARG A 125 -29.83 13.71 5.31
N MET A 126 -28.74 13.55 6.05
CA MET A 126 -28.67 13.90 7.47
C MET A 126 -28.92 15.39 7.69
N ARG A 127 -28.34 16.26 6.86
CA ARG A 127 -28.54 17.71 6.94
C ARG A 127 -29.97 18.13 6.59
N ARG A 128 -30.56 17.58 5.52
CA ARG A 128 -31.95 17.83 5.12
C ARG A 128 -32.95 17.38 6.19
N ALA A 129 -32.66 16.29 6.90
CA ALA A 129 -33.53 15.75 7.94
C ALA A 129 -33.57 16.57 9.23
N SER A 130 -32.77 17.65 9.37
CA SER A 130 -32.71 18.52 10.57
C SER A 130 -32.52 17.75 11.90
N GLY A 131 -31.96 16.54 11.84
CA GLY A 131 -31.75 15.69 13.00
C GLY A 131 -30.48 16.03 13.76
N ASP A 132 -30.41 15.60 15.01
CA ASP A 132 -29.22 15.62 15.91
C ASP A 132 -28.07 14.72 15.42
N GLY A 133 -28.06 14.38 14.12
CA GLY A 133 -27.06 13.53 13.50
C GLY A 133 -25.72 14.25 13.44
N SER A 134 -24.72 13.65 14.07
CA SER A 134 -23.40 14.24 14.19
C SER A 134 -22.52 13.82 12.99
N PRO A 135 -22.05 14.77 12.14
CA PRO A 135 -21.26 14.45 10.94
C PRO A 135 -20.01 13.62 11.24
N ASP A 136 -19.43 13.78 12.43
CA ASP A 136 -18.29 13.02 12.93
C ASP A 136 -18.55 11.51 12.97
N THR A 137 -19.78 11.06 13.23
CA THR A 137 -20.09 9.61 13.23
C THR A 137 -19.97 9.02 11.82
N LEU A 138 -20.51 9.71 10.81
CA LEU A 138 -20.40 9.28 9.41
C LEU A 138 -18.97 9.36 8.88
N LEU A 139 -18.28 10.46 9.20
CA LEU A 139 -16.89 10.68 8.78
C LEU A 139 -15.93 9.69 9.45
N SER A 140 -16.15 9.35 10.72
CA SER A 140 -15.36 8.34 11.43
C SER A 140 -15.61 6.93 10.91
N ALA A 141 -16.86 6.59 10.56
CA ALA A 141 -17.19 5.32 9.91
C ALA A 141 -16.49 5.19 8.55
N PHE A 142 -16.52 6.24 7.72
CA PHE A 142 -15.82 6.27 6.43
C PHE A 142 -14.29 6.19 6.58
N SER A 143 -13.72 6.98 7.50
CA SER A 143 -12.30 6.96 7.84
C SER A 143 -11.86 5.55 8.28
N SER A 144 -12.64 4.90 9.14
CA SER A 144 -12.40 3.53 9.58
C SER A 144 -12.42 2.54 8.42
N SER A 145 -13.39 2.68 7.50
CA SER A 145 -13.48 1.84 6.30
C SER A 145 -12.25 2.00 5.39
N CYS A 146 -11.78 3.23 5.18
CA CYS A 146 -10.60 3.51 4.35
C CYS A 146 -9.28 3.04 5.01
N ARG A 147 -9.20 3.07 6.34
CA ARG A 147 -8.01 2.62 7.10
C ARG A 147 -7.94 1.10 7.27
N SER A 148 -9.01 0.36 7.04
CA SER A 148 -9.02 -1.09 7.22
C SER A 148 -7.98 -1.81 6.32
N PRO A 149 -7.92 -1.53 5.00
CA PRO A 149 -6.86 -2.05 4.11
C PRO A 149 -5.45 -1.67 4.53
N VAL A 150 -5.24 -0.44 4.99
CA VAL A 150 -3.94 0.05 5.48
C VAL A 150 -3.48 -0.75 6.71
N ARG A 151 -4.39 -1.00 7.65
CA ARG A 151 -4.10 -1.77 8.87
C ARG A 151 -3.68 -3.20 8.54
N LEU A 152 -4.32 -3.81 7.54
CA LEU A 152 -3.94 -5.15 7.07
C LEU A 152 -2.52 -5.14 6.50
N GLY A 153 -2.18 -4.15 5.66
CA GLY A 153 -0.84 -4.01 5.11
C GLY A 153 0.24 -3.78 6.16
N VAL A 154 -0.04 -2.92 7.14
CA VAL A 154 0.79 -2.72 8.33
C VAL A 154 1.02 -4.05 9.07
N PHE A 155 -0.04 -4.78 9.37
CA PHE A 155 0.06 -6.08 10.03
C PHE A 155 0.89 -7.10 9.24
N VAL A 156 0.70 -7.18 7.92
CA VAL A 156 1.47 -8.06 7.04
C VAL A 156 2.95 -7.67 7.08
N SER A 157 3.27 -6.38 6.96
CA SER A 157 4.66 -5.94 7.07
C SER A 157 5.27 -6.29 8.44
N ASP A 158 4.57 -6.05 9.56
CA ASP A 158 5.01 -6.46 10.91
C ASP A 158 5.33 -7.96 11.00
N THR A 159 4.52 -8.77 10.31
CA THR A 159 4.69 -10.22 10.26
C THR A 159 5.93 -10.60 9.45
N LEU A 160 6.24 -9.91 8.34
CA LEU A 160 7.45 -10.16 7.55
C LEU A 160 8.74 -9.92 8.35
N TYR A 161 8.81 -8.86 9.16
CA TYR A 161 10.00 -8.65 10.02
C TYR A 161 10.15 -9.77 11.05
N LYS A 162 9.03 -10.21 11.64
CA LYS A 162 9.02 -11.31 12.62
C LYS A 162 9.40 -12.63 11.97
N LEU A 163 8.99 -12.88 10.73
CA LEU A 163 9.43 -14.02 9.93
C LEU A 163 10.93 -13.96 9.64
N GLY A 164 11.47 -12.78 9.34
CA GLY A 164 12.91 -12.58 9.20
C GLY A 164 13.68 -12.94 10.47
N LEU A 165 13.19 -12.52 11.64
CA LEU A 165 13.76 -12.89 12.92
C LEU A 165 13.64 -14.39 13.21
N LEU A 166 12.50 -15.01 12.87
CA LEU A 166 12.32 -16.48 12.96
C LEU A 166 13.33 -17.23 12.09
N GLY A 167 13.77 -16.65 10.97
CA GLY A 167 14.84 -17.19 10.13
C GLY A 167 16.13 -17.47 10.90
N THR A 168 16.51 -16.60 11.84
CA THR A 168 17.70 -16.84 12.69
C THR A 168 17.55 -18.10 13.54
N VAL A 169 16.38 -18.27 14.17
CA VAL A 169 16.09 -19.41 15.03
C VAL A 169 16.13 -20.69 14.20
N ILE A 170 15.56 -20.68 13.00
CA ILE A 170 15.53 -21.84 12.11
C ILE A 170 16.93 -22.18 11.59
N GLY A 171 17.74 -21.19 11.19
CA GLY A 171 19.12 -21.46 10.78
C GLY A 171 20.00 -21.98 11.92
N PHE A 172 19.80 -21.51 13.16
CA PHE A 172 20.43 -22.08 14.34
C PHE A 172 19.99 -23.54 14.59
N ILE A 173 18.71 -23.86 14.41
CA ILE A 173 18.21 -25.24 14.52
C ILE A 173 18.87 -26.12 13.45
N LEU A 174 18.91 -25.69 12.19
CA LEU A 174 19.58 -26.43 11.10
C LEU A 174 21.06 -26.66 11.41
N MET A 175 21.74 -25.65 11.95
CA MET A 175 23.12 -25.76 12.38
C MET A 175 23.30 -26.82 13.49
N LEU A 176 22.46 -26.80 14.52
CA LEU A 176 22.52 -27.77 15.63
C LEU A 176 22.18 -29.20 15.18
N VAL A 177 21.25 -29.36 14.24
CA VAL A 177 20.91 -30.68 13.66
C VAL A 177 22.12 -31.28 12.96
N SER A 178 22.87 -30.48 12.19
CA SER A 178 24.08 -30.96 11.51
C SER A 178 25.20 -31.42 12.45
N MET A 179 25.22 -30.93 13.69
CA MET A 179 26.18 -31.34 14.71
C MET A 179 25.80 -32.67 15.39
N ARG A 180 24.50 -32.99 15.46
CA ARG A 180 24.01 -34.21 16.13
C ARG A 180 24.39 -35.49 15.37
N ASP A 181 24.51 -35.42 14.05
CA ASP A 181 24.73 -36.59 13.19
C ASP A 181 26.22 -36.98 13.06
N LEU A 182 27.13 -36.31 13.77
CA LEU A 182 28.55 -36.64 13.84
C LEU A 182 28.82 -37.80 14.81
N GLY A 183 28.56 -39.02 14.37
CA GLY A 183 28.87 -40.26 15.10
C GLY A 183 30.27 -40.84 14.86
N GLU A 184 30.94 -40.46 13.76
CA GLU A 184 32.29 -40.94 13.41
C GLU A 184 33.21 -39.78 12.97
N PHE A 185 34.41 -39.72 13.56
CA PHE A 185 35.42 -38.69 13.31
C PHE A 185 36.35 -39.07 12.15
N ASP A 186 35.82 -39.09 10.92
CA ASP A 186 36.61 -39.15 9.70
C ASP A 186 36.80 -37.75 9.09
N VAL A 187 37.84 -37.55 8.28
CA VAL A 187 38.16 -36.25 7.67
C VAL A 187 37.02 -35.79 6.73
N GLU A 188 36.35 -36.71 6.05
CA GLU A 188 35.19 -36.39 5.19
C GLU A 188 33.95 -35.98 5.99
N THR A 189 33.65 -36.67 7.10
CA THR A 189 32.50 -36.30 7.96
C THR A 189 32.72 -34.94 8.62
N MET A 190 33.96 -34.62 8.99
CA MET A 190 34.32 -33.32 9.54
C MET A 190 34.15 -32.18 8.52
N ARG A 191 34.56 -32.39 7.26
CA ARG A 191 34.38 -31.40 6.17
C ARG A 191 32.89 -31.19 5.86
N SER A 192 32.12 -32.26 5.78
CA SER A 192 30.67 -32.23 5.52
C SER A 192 29.90 -31.51 6.64
N ALA A 193 30.26 -31.78 7.90
CA ALA A 193 29.69 -31.08 9.04
C ALA A 193 30.01 -29.58 9.04
N LEU A 194 31.26 -29.20 8.73
CA LEU A 194 31.61 -27.78 8.63
C LEU A 194 30.80 -27.08 7.52
N GLN A 195 30.63 -27.72 6.36
CA GLN A 195 29.80 -27.19 5.28
C GLN A 195 28.33 -27.04 5.70
N SER A 196 27.76 -28.05 6.35
CA SER A 196 26.37 -28.02 6.84
C SER A 196 26.15 -26.95 7.92
N MET A 197 27.14 -26.77 8.80
CA MET A 197 27.14 -25.73 9.83
C MET A 197 27.17 -24.32 9.20
N THR A 198 28.00 -24.12 8.16
CA THR A 198 28.02 -22.86 7.40
C THR A 198 26.73 -22.63 6.60
N GLY A 199 26.09 -23.70 6.12
CA GLY A 199 24.80 -23.64 5.43
C GLY A 199 23.68 -23.16 6.36
N GLY A 200 23.57 -23.72 7.57
CA GLY A 200 22.59 -23.26 8.57
C GLY A 200 22.76 -21.79 8.95
N MET A 201 24.01 -21.31 9.03
CA MET A 201 24.30 -19.89 9.23
C MET A 201 23.88 -19.03 8.03
N ALA A 202 24.17 -19.47 6.80
CA ALA A 202 23.78 -18.76 5.59
C ALA A 202 22.26 -18.60 5.49
N VAL A 203 21.49 -19.68 5.75
CA VAL A 203 20.02 -19.66 5.80
C VAL A 203 19.52 -18.62 6.79
N ALA A 204 20.07 -18.60 8.02
CA ALA A 204 19.70 -17.63 9.04
C ALA A 204 19.90 -16.19 8.56
N LEU A 205 21.11 -15.84 8.13
CA LEU A 205 21.45 -14.47 7.76
C LEU A 205 20.65 -13.97 6.55
N LEU A 206 20.53 -14.80 5.51
CA LEU A 206 19.81 -14.46 4.29
C LEU A 206 18.31 -14.28 4.53
N THR A 207 17.68 -15.20 5.27
CA THR A 207 16.26 -15.10 5.61
C THR A 207 15.99 -13.86 6.47
N THR A 208 16.89 -13.54 7.39
CA THR A 208 16.75 -12.35 8.25
C THR A 208 16.87 -11.05 7.48
N ILE A 209 17.88 -10.90 6.62
CA ILE A 209 18.01 -9.71 5.79
C ILE A 209 16.79 -9.57 4.87
N THR A 210 16.35 -10.67 4.25
CA THR A 210 15.19 -10.68 3.35
C THR A 210 13.91 -10.27 4.08
N GLY A 211 13.63 -10.85 5.25
CA GLY A 211 12.42 -10.53 6.03
C GLY A 211 12.42 -9.12 6.59
N LEU A 212 13.55 -8.64 7.11
CA LEU A 212 13.67 -7.27 7.61
C LEU A 212 13.53 -6.25 6.48
N SER A 213 14.25 -6.43 5.37
CA SER A 213 14.19 -5.51 4.23
C SER A 213 12.81 -5.50 3.58
N ALA A 214 12.22 -6.65 3.27
CA ALA A 214 10.87 -6.75 2.73
C ALA A 214 9.83 -6.12 3.68
N GLY A 215 9.94 -6.37 4.99
CA GLY A 215 9.11 -5.72 5.99
C GLY A 215 9.21 -4.19 5.93
N VAL A 216 10.43 -3.62 6.01
CA VAL A 216 10.66 -2.15 5.97
C VAL A 216 10.06 -1.54 4.73
N LEU A 217 10.36 -2.13 3.59
CA LEU A 217 9.95 -1.61 2.30
C LEU A 217 8.44 -1.68 2.14
N LEU A 218 7.80 -2.77 2.57
CA LEU A 218 6.34 -2.89 2.54
C LEU A 218 5.67 -1.89 3.49
N ARG A 219 6.22 -1.70 4.70
CA ARG A 219 5.74 -0.68 5.65
C ARG A 219 5.79 0.72 5.04
N MET A 220 6.87 1.06 4.34
CA MET A 220 7.02 2.35 3.69
C MET A 220 5.92 2.59 2.64
N GLN A 221 5.55 1.57 1.87
CA GLN A 221 4.45 1.66 0.90
C GLN A 221 3.11 1.93 1.57
N PHE A 222 2.78 1.19 2.64
CA PHE A 222 1.51 1.40 3.36
C PHE A 222 1.45 2.72 4.12
N ASN A 223 2.59 3.29 4.53
CA ASN A 223 2.64 4.65 5.08
C ASN A 223 2.26 5.72 4.04
N ILE A 224 2.66 5.55 2.77
CA ILE A 224 2.22 6.44 1.69
C ILE A 224 0.69 6.36 1.53
N LEU A 225 0.14 5.15 1.59
CA LEU A 225 -1.29 4.94 1.51
C LEU A 225 -2.07 5.54 2.69
N ASP A 226 -1.57 5.42 3.94
CA ASP A 226 -2.20 6.04 5.12
C ASP A 226 -2.25 7.57 5.00
N ASN A 227 -1.19 8.18 4.45
CA ASN A 227 -1.17 9.62 4.18
C ASN A 227 -2.27 10.04 3.18
N LEU A 228 -2.54 9.23 2.16
CA LEU A 228 -3.62 9.51 1.21
C LEU A 228 -4.99 9.42 1.89
N VAL A 229 -5.22 8.39 2.72
CA VAL A 229 -6.46 8.24 3.50
C VAL A 229 -6.68 9.48 4.38
N LEU A 230 -5.64 9.94 5.07
CA LEU A 230 -5.68 11.16 5.89
C LEU A 230 -6.11 12.39 5.09
N LYS A 231 -5.52 12.62 3.91
CA LYS A 231 -5.89 13.76 3.06
C LYS A 231 -7.35 13.71 2.63
N ILE A 232 -7.87 12.53 2.27
CA ILE A 232 -9.27 12.38 1.85
C ILE A 232 -10.22 12.71 3.00
N VAL A 233 -9.93 12.21 4.20
CA VAL A 233 -10.75 12.51 5.39
C VAL A 233 -10.74 14.00 5.69
N GLN A 234 -9.58 14.67 5.60
CA GLN A 234 -9.48 16.13 5.78
C GLN A 234 -10.30 16.91 4.74
N HIS A 235 -10.23 16.52 3.47
CA HIS A 235 -11.04 17.12 2.41
C HIS A 235 -12.53 16.92 2.64
N LEU A 236 -12.92 15.72 3.12
CA LEU A 236 -14.31 15.39 3.38
C LEU A 236 -14.88 16.15 4.59
N VAL A 237 -14.08 16.34 5.66
CA VAL A 237 -14.45 17.20 6.80
C VAL A 237 -14.70 18.63 6.31
N ARG A 238 -13.74 19.22 5.57
CA ARG A 238 -13.91 20.57 5.00
C ARG A 238 -15.15 20.66 4.11
N PHE A 239 -15.39 19.64 3.28
CA PHE A 239 -16.60 19.58 2.46
C PHE A 239 -17.87 19.61 3.32
N SER A 240 -17.95 18.79 4.37
CA SER A 240 -19.12 18.71 5.25
C SER A 240 -19.38 19.99 6.07
N GLU A 241 -18.33 20.68 6.52
CA GLU A 241 -18.46 21.81 7.44
C GLU A 241 -18.61 23.16 6.71
N VAL A 242 -18.01 23.30 5.52
CA VAL A 242 -17.93 24.60 4.81
C VAL A 242 -18.78 24.59 3.54
N ILE A 243 -18.65 23.55 2.73
CA ILE A 243 -19.20 23.54 1.36
C ILE A 243 -20.64 23.06 1.38
N LEU A 244 -20.93 21.99 2.12
CA LEU A 244 -22.27 21.42 2.19
C LEU A 244 -23.31 22.43 2.71
N PRO A 245 -23.07 23.19 3.81
CA PRO A 245 -24.04 24.17 4.29
C PRO A 245 -24.23 25.34 3.32
N SER A 246 -23.18 25.78 2.63
CA SER A 246 -23.25 26.90 1.69
C SER A 246 -23.89 26.52 0.36
N ALA A 247 -23.72 25.28 -0.10
CA ALA A 247 -24.40 24.73 -1.27
C ALA A 247 -25.91 24.56 -1.00
N MET A 248 -26.29 24.01 0.15
CA MET A 248 -27.69 23.83 0.52
C MET A 248 -28.45 25.13 0.84
N ALA A 249 -27.75 26.23 1.08
CA ALA A 249 -28.39 27.55 1.24
C ALA A 249 -28.70 28.22 -0.12
N LYS A 250 -28.16 27.69 -1.22
CA LYS A 250 -28.36 28.20 -2.59
C LYS A 250 -29.38 27.38 -3.39
N ASP A 251 -29.61 26.13 -2.99
CA ASP A 251 -30.69 25.25 -3.49
C ASP A 251 -32.05 25.65 -2.88
#